data_AF-A0A354LZU1-F1
#
_entry.id   AF-A0A354LZU1-F1
#
_cell.length_a   1.000
_cell.length_b   1.000
_cell.length_c   1.000
_cell.angle_alpha   90.00
_cell.angle_beta   90.00
_cell.angle_gamma   90.00
#
_symmetry.space_group_name_H-M   'P 1'
#
loop_
_entity.id
_entity.type
_entity.pdbx_description
1 polymer ?
#
loop_
_entity_poly.entity_id
_entity_poly.type
_entity_poly.pdbx_seq_one_letter_code
_entity_poly.pdbx_strand_id
1 'polypeptide(L)'
;EAVEKFKAILVAEGAEIVNEENWGLRKLAYPIQKKSTGFYQLLEFNADPSVIAKLEINFRRDERIIRFLTFRMDKYAAEYAAKRRSVKSKEVKEN
;
A
#
# COMPACT_ATOMS: atom_id res chain seq x y z
N GLU A 1 -12.76 2.22 4.52
CA GLU A 1 -13.23 0.85 4.82
C GLU A 1 -12.24 -0.26 4.45
N ALA A 2 -12.08 -0.66 3.17
CA ALA A 2 -11.23 -1.81 2.83
C ALA A 2 -9.77 -1.63 3.30
N VAL A 3 -9.20 -0.44 3.12
CA VAL A 3 -7.84 -0.10 3.57
C VAL A 3 -7.68 -0.22 5.10
N GLU A 4 -8.65 0.26 5.87
CA GLU A 4 -8.61 0.24 7.34
C GLU A 4 -8.59 -1.19 7.88
N LYS A 5 -9.34 -2.10 7.26
CA LYS A 5 -9.31 -3.54 7.59
C LYS A 5 -7.90 -4.11 7.47
N PHE A 6 -7.17 -3.82 6.38
CA PHE A 6 -5.83 -4.35 6.18
C PHE A 6 -4.78 -3.68 7.07
N LYS A 7 -4.95 -2.40 7.39
CA LYS A 7 -4.14 -1.75 8.43
C LYS A 7 -4.32 -2.41 9.78
N ALA A 8 -5.56 -2.71 10.17
CA ALA A 8 -5.82 -3.37 11.45
C ALA A 8 -5.14 -4.76 11.52
N ILE A 9 -5.16 -5.54 10.43
CA ILE A 9 -4.45 -6.82 10.34
C ILE A 9 -2.94 -6.62 10.49
N LEU A 10 -2.37 -5.63 9.81
CA LEU A 10 -0.94 -5.33 9.88
C LEU A 10 -0.51 -4.93 11.31
N VAL A 11 -1.27 -4.04 11.95
CA VAL A 11 -0.99 -3.61 13.34
C VAL A 11 -1.15 -4.78 14.32
N ALA A 12 -2.16 -5.64 14.15
CA ALA A 12 -2.37 -6.82 14.99
C ALA A 12 -1.23 -7.84 14.89
N GLU A 13 -0.58 -7.92 13.73
CA GLU A 13 0.58 -8.78 13.48
C GLU A 13 1.92 -8.10 13.83
N GLY A 14 1.88 -6.93 14.49
CA GLY A 14 3.06 -6.22 14.97
C GLY A 14 3.81 -5.42 13.90
N ALA A 15 3.19 -5.16 12.75
CA ALA A 15 3.78 -4.30 11.73
C ALA A 15 3.66 -2.82 12.10
N GLU A 16 4.72 -2.05 11.80
CA GLU A 16 4.75 -0.60 11.93
C GLU A 16 4.42 0.03 10.57
N ILE A 17 3.41 0.88 10.52
CA ILE A 17 3.05 1.62 9.30
C ILE A 17 3.92 2.88 9.22
N VAL A 18 4.76 2.96 8.18
CA VAL A 18 5.70 4.07 7.96
C VAL A 18 5.03 5.21 7.20
N ASN A 19 4.25 4.88 6.18
CA ASN A 19 3.61 5.87 5.33
C ASN A 19 2.36 5.31 4.66
N GLU A 20 1.45 6.22 4.34
CA GLU A 20 0.22 5.93 3.63
C GLU A 20 -0.02 7.00 2.56
N GLU A 21 -0.24 6.58 1.32
CA GLU A 21 -0.66 7.49 0.25
C GLU A 21 -1.92 6.96 -0.42
N ASN A 22 -3.01 7.72 -0.33
CA ASN A 22 -4.22 7.45 -1.09
C ASN A 22 -4.13 8.16 -2.45
N TRP A 23 -4.04 7.38 -3.52
CA TRP A 23 -3.96 7.90 -4.89
C TRP A 23 -5.34 8.07 -5.54
N GLY A 24 -6.41 7.66 -4.84
CA GLY A 24 -7.77 7.79 -5.30
C GLY A 24 -8.09 6.90 -6.49
N LEU A 25 -9.15 7.28 -7.21
CA LEU A 25 -9.63 6.57 -8.39
C LEU A 25 -8.71 6.83 -9.58
N ARG A 26 -8.20 5.76 -10.19
CA ARG A 26 -7.40 5.82 -11.42
C ARG A 26 -7.96 4.88 -12.48
N LYS A 27 -7.77 5.26 -13.75
CA LYS A 27 -8.10 4.41 -14.90
C LYS A 27 -7.01 3.36 -15.09
N LEU A 28 -7.42 2.11 -15.26
CA LEU A 28 -6.52 0.99 -15.54
C LEU A 28 -6.09 1.03 -17.01
N ALA A 29 -4.87 0.57 -17.29
CA ALA A 29 -4.39 0.44 -18.67
C ALA A 29 -5.22 -0.58 -19.48
N TYR A 30 -5.66 -1.66 -18.82
CA TYR A 30 -6.56 -2.67 -19.35
C TYR A 30 -7.56 -3.12 -18.27
N PRO A 31 -8.75 -3.61 -18.65
CA PRO A 31 -9.73 -4.06 -17.67
C PRO A 31 -9.24 -5.27 -16.87
N ILE A 32 -9.45 -5.24 -15.56
CA ILE A 32 -9.22 -6.38 -14.66
C ILE A 32 -10.58 -6.80 -14.12
N GLN A 33 -10.96 -8.07 -14.26
CA GLN A 33 -12.29 -8.56 -13.85
C GLN A 33 -13.44 -7.69 -14.38
N LYS A 34 -13.33 -7.23 -15.64
CA LYS A 34 -14.29 -6.32 -16.31
C LYS A 34 -14.43 -4.92 -15.67
N LYS A 35 -13.54 -4.54 -14.75
CA LYS A 35 -13.45 -3.17 -14.19
C LYS A 35 -12.41 -2.37 -14.95
N SER A 36 -12.72 -1.13 -15.32
CA SER A 36 -11.83 -0.21 -16.06
C SER A 36 -11.16 0.85 -15.17
N THR A 37 -11.63 1.00 -13.94
CA THR A 37 -11.11 1.93 -12.93
C THR A 37 -10.92 1.21 -11.60
N GLY A 38 -10.04 1.73 -10.75
CA GLY A 38 -9.81 1.21 -9.41
C GLY A 38 -9.24 2.27 -8.47
N PHE A 39 -9.47 2.08 -7.17
CA PHE A 39 -8.86 2.91 -6.14
C PHE A 39 -7.46 2.40 -5.81
N TYR A 40 -6.46 3.27 -5.89
CA TYR A 40 -5.08 2.93 -5.59
C TYR A 40 -4.70 3.42 -4.20
N GLN A 41 -4.16 2.50 -3.41
CA GLN A 41 -3.60 2.79 -2.09
C GLN A 41 -2.16 2.30 -2.05
N LEU A 42 -1.25 3.18 -1.63
CA LEU A 42 0.11 2.82 -1.30
C LEU A 42 0.24 2.77 0.22
N LEU A 43 0.85 1.69 0.72
CA LEU A 43 1.14 1.50 2.13
C LEU A 43 2.59 1.07 2.26
N GLU A 44 3.37 1.83 3.04
CA GLU A 44 4.73 1.46 3.43
C GLU A 44 4.68 1.01 4.88
N PHE A 45 5.26 -0.16 5.16
CA PHE A 45 5.27 -0.73 6.51
C PHE A 45 6.54 -1.54 6.75
N ASN A 46 6.96 -1.59 8.01
CA ASN A 46 7.98 -2.50 8.51
C ASN A 46 7.26 -3.68 9.17
N ALA A 47 7.58 -4.90 8.76
CA ALA A 47 7.02 -6.11 9.35
C ALA A 47 8.01 -7.27 9.27
N ASP A 48 7.77 -8.27 10.11
CA ASP A 48 8.42 -9.57 9.95
C ASP A 48 7.97 -10.25 8.63
N PRO A 49 8.86 -10.96 7.91
CA PRO A 49 8.50 -11.62 6.65
C PRO A 49 7.32 -12.60 6.76
N SER A 50 7.07 -13.18 7.94
CA SER A 50 5.95 -14.10 8.17
C SER A 50 4.57 -13.45 7.99
N VAL A 51 4.47 -12.13 8.20
CA VAL A 51 3.22 -11.38 8.07
C VAL A 51 2.77 -11.28 6.60
N ILE A 52 3.72 -11.28 5.66
CA ILE A 52 3.43 -11.11 4.22
C ILE A 52 2.54 -12.25 3.70
N ALA A 53 2.85 -13.50 4.07
CA ALA A 53 2.07 -14.66 3.62
C ALA A 53 0.61 -14.58 4.09
N LYS A 54 0.38 -14.17 5.35
CA LYS A 54 -0.96 -13.97 5.89
C LYS A 54 -1.68 -12.83 5.19
N LEU A 55 -0.98 -11.73 4.93
CA LEU A 55 -1.54 -10.57 4.24
C LEU A 55 -2.02 -10.93 2.83
N GLU A 56 -1.20 -11.64 2.05
CA GLU A 56 -1.54 -12.06 0.69
C GLU A 56 -2.74 -13.02 0.66
N ILE A 57 -2.85 -13.93 1.63
CA ILE A 57 -4.03 -14.79 1.77
C ILE A 57 -5.29 -13.95 1.99
N ASN A 58 -5.22 -12.96 2.88
CA ASN A 58 -6.35 -12.07 3.14
C ASN A 58 -6.70 -11.19 1.93
N PHE A 59 -5.70 -10.71 1.17
CA PHE A 59 -5.94 -10.00 -0.09
C PHE A 59 -6.65 -10.86 -1.12
N ARG A 60 -6.26 -12.13 -1.27
CA ARG A 60 -6.92 -13.06 -2.21
C ARG A 60 -8.34 -13.45 -1.79
N ARG A 61 -8.62 -13.47 -0.48
CA ARG A 61 -9.96 -13.79 0.05
C ARG A 61 -10.96 -12.64 -0.09
N ASP A 62 -10.48 -11.39 -0.18
CA ASP A 62 -11.34 -10.22 -0.28
C ASP A 62 -11.57 -9.83 -1.75
N GLU A 63 -12.75 -10.14 -2.29
CA GLU A 63 -13.11 -9.89 -3.69
C GLU A 63 -13.09 -8.39 -4.08
N ARG A 64 -13.06 -7.48 -3.09
CA ARG A 64 -12.93 -6.04 -3.33
C ARG A 64 -11.53 -5.67 -3.83
N ILE A 65 -10.52 -6.52 -3.59
CA ILE A 65 -9.16 -6.33 -4.08
C ILE A 65 -8.99 -7.05 -5.41
N ILE A 66 -8.92 -6.27 -6.49
CA ILE A 66 -8.74 -6.79 -7.84
C ILE A 66 -7.27 -7.04 -8.20
N ARG A 67 -6.33 -6.36 -7.52
CA ARG A 67 -4.89 -6.49 -7.72
C ARG A 67 -4.13 -5.96 -6.51
N PHE A 68 -3.05 -6.64 -6.14
CA PHE A 68 -2.09 -6.19 -5.14
C PHE A 68 -0.67 -6.47 -5.63
N LEU A 69 0.30 -5.74 -5.10
CA LEU A 69 1.72 -5.97 -5.33
C LEU A 69 2.46 -5.66 -4.04
N THR A 70 3.09 -6.68 -3.47
CA THR A 70 3.97 -6.54 -2.32
C THR A 70 5.40 -6.70 -2.81
N PHE A 71 6.28 -5.78 -2.44
CA PHE A 71 7.69 -5.86 -2.78
C PHE A 71 8.53 -5.42 -1.58
N ARG A 72 9.70 -6.05 -1.43
CA ARG A 72 10.67 -5.67 -0.40
C ARG A 72 11.52 -4.51 -0.91
N MET A 73 11.65 -3.46 -0.10
CA MET A 73 12.54 -2.35 -0.41
C MET A 73 13.99 -2.75 -0.14
N ASP A 74 14.87 -2.53 -1.11
CA ASP A 74 16.32 -2.62 -0.89
C ASP A 74 16.83 -1.30 -0.28
N LYS A 75 18.14 -1.24 0.01
CA LYS A 75 18.75 -0.07 0.64
C LYS A 75 18.51 1.22 -0.17
N TYR A 76 18.71 1.16 -1.48
CA TYR A 76 18.59 2.33 -2.35
C TYR A 76 17.13 2.77 -2.54
N ALA A 77 16.19 1.82 -2.65
CA ALA A 77 14.78 2.12 -2.73
C ALA A 77 14.25 2.73 -1.43
N ALA A 78 14.72 2.27 -0.27
CA ALA A 78 14.37 2.83 1.03
C ALA A 78 14.85 4.29 1.17
N GLU A 79 16.10 4.57 0.79
CA GLU A 79 16.65 5.93 0.78
C GLU A 79 15.86 6.86 -0.17
N TYR A 80 15.55 6.37 -1.38
CA TYR A 80 14.75 7.11 -2.35
C TYR A 80 13.34 7.41 -1.84
N ALA A 81 12.66 6.43 -1.24
CA ALA A 81 11.32 6.60 -0.68
C ALA A 81 11.33 7.59 0.48
N ALA A 82 12.31 7.52 1.38
CA ALA A 82 12.48 8.51 2.45
C ALA A 82 12.67 9.93 1.89
N LYS A 83 13.49 10.08 0.85
CA LYS A 83 13.68 11.38 0.15
C LYS A 83 12.38 11.86 -0.49
N ARG A 84 11.67 11.01 -1.24
CA ARG A 84 10.37 11.33 -1.86
C ARG A 84 9.35 11.79 -0.82
N ARG A 85 9.23 11.07 0.30
CA ARG A 85 8.34 11.45 1.41
C ARG A 85 8.70 12.82 1.98
N SER A 86 9.99 13.10 2.18
CA SER A 86 10.42 14.42 2.67
C SER A 86 10.03 15.56 1.73
N VAL A 87 10.15 15.38 0.41
CA VAL A 87 9.75 16.38 -0.60
C VAL A 87 8.24 16.58 -0.58
N LYS A 88 7.47 15.50 -0.62
CA LYS A 88 6.00 15.52 -0.55
C LYS A 88 5.51 16.25 0.70
N SER A 89 6.14 16.00 1.86
CA SER A 89 5.78 16.65 3.12
C SER A 89 6.07 18.15 3.16
N LYS A 90 7.01 18.64 2.35
CA LYS A 90 7.31 20.07 2.22
C LYS A 90 6.28 20.79 1.34
N GLU A 91 5.93 20.21 0.19
CA GLU A 91 4.88 20.76 -0.70
C GLU A 91 3.52 20.90 0.01
N VAL A 92 3.19 19.99 0.93
CA VAL A 92 1.93 20.05 1.71
C VAL A 92 1.97 21.16 2.78
N LYS A 93 3.15 21.62 3.22
CA LYS A 93 3.27 22.70 4.22
C LYS A 93 3.32 24.10 3.59
N GLU A 94 3.66 24.20 2.30
CA GLU A 94 3.74 25.47 1.57
C GLU A 94 2.42 25.88 0.91
N ASN A 95 1.44 24.98 0.84
CA ASN A 95 0.06 25.26 0.41
C ASN A 95 -0.88 25.38 1.60
#